data_AF-A0A9D1XTQ9-F1
#
_entry.id   AF-A0A9D1XTQ9-F1
#
_cell.length_a   1.000
_cell.length_b   1.000
_cell.length_c   1.000
_cell.angle_alpha   90.00
_cell.angle_beta   90.00
_cell.angle_gamma   90.00
#
_symmetry.space_group_name_H-M   'P 1'
#
loop_
_entity.id
_entity.type
_entity.pdbx_description
1 polymer ?
#
loop_
_entity_poly.entity_id
_entity_poly.type
_entity_poly.pdbx_seq_one_letter_code
_entity_poly.pdbx_strand_id
1 'polypeptide(L)'
;MAAQIKDFSISHLTVGSTSDFHTKVNALIDTATAAALHIDALAPAYKTAAETLASVVNRRTAYVSTAQLKESDERRDDGVSTIFGTVSASERSLVPARREAATRLRAELAPYWKMRYHEYSKQTAEGRGMVATLRLAENAAAVTALGLDDEVDAFEEANEACDALFVQKAAEESERMDVKDLDSAQVVNDANTLYAQIVQVVNAYAIVSPTDEINAFIKDVNGFVGVFARIASGGTSGGTATTEPEPTPGEEGGETPGGEEPDPETPEPGGEETDSPSVI
;
A
#
# COMPACT_ATOMS: atom_id res chain seq x y z
N MET A 1 -12.09 35.55 -35.69
CA MET A 1 -11.16 35.57 -34.54
C MET A 1 -10.25 34.37 -34.66
N ALA A 2 -8.98 34.47 -34.24
CA ALA A 2 -8.08 33.33 -34.23
C ALA A 2 -8.64 32.23 -33.31
N ALA A 3 -8.45 30.96 -33.68
CA ALA A 3 -8.82 29.85 -32.80
C ALA A 3 -7.93 29.88 -31.55
N GLN A 4 -8.50 29.60 -30.39
CA GLN A 4 -7.77 29.55 -29.12
C GLN A 4 -8.16 28.30 -28.35
N ILE A 5 -7.22 27.76 -27.58
CA ILE A 5 -7.49 26.71 -26.60
C ILE A 5 -8.38 27.31 -25.51
N LYS A 6 -9.50 26.65 -25.25
CA LYS A 6 -10.50 27.05 -24.26
C LYS A 6 -10.01 26.69 -22.86
N ASP A 7 -10.38 27.54 -21.91
CA ASP A 7 -10.19 27.27 -20.50
C ASP A 7 -11.28 26.33 -19.95
N PHE A 8 -10.95 25.57 -18.91
CA PHE A 8 -11.89 24.77 -18.15
C PHE A 8 -11.33 24.48 -16.75
N SER A 9 -12.21 24.11 -15.81
CA SER A 9 -11.85 23.83 -14.41
C SER A 9 -11.10 22.50 -14.26
N ILE A 10 -9.85 22.42 -14.78
CA ILE A 10 -8.97 21.26 -14.64
C ILE A 10 -8.70 20.90 -13.17
N SER A 11 -8.74 21.87 -12.27
CA SER A 11 -8.62 21.70 -10.82
C SER A 11 -9.76 20.89 -10.18
N HIS A 12 -10.90 20.73 -10.87
CA HIS A 12 -12.02 19.91 -10.40
C HIS A 12 -11.92 18.44 -10.88
N LEU A 13 -10.91 18.10 -11.68
CA LEU A 13 -10.65 16.72 -12.07
C LEU A 13 -9.99 15.95 -10.92
N THR A 14 -10.26 14.64 -10.87
CA THR A 14 -9.48 13.72 -10.04
C THR A 14 -8.04 13.65 -10.56
N VAL A 15 -7.07 13.27 -9.71
CA VAL A 15 -5.67 13.06 -10.11
C VAL A 15 -5.55 12.15 -11.33
N GLY A 16 -6.35 11.07 -11.38
CA GLY A 16 -6.39 10.14 -12.52
C GLY A 16 -6.91 10.79 -13.80
N SER A 17 -7.99 11.57 -13.71
CA SER A 17 -8.53 12.29 -14.87
C SER A 17 -7.57 13.39 -15.35
N THR A 18 -6.90 14.10 -14.44
CA THR A 18 -5.87 15.10 -14.77
C THR A 18 -4.68 14.43 -15.47
N SER A 19 -4.22 13.29 -14.97
CA SER A 19 -3.15 12.49 -15.60
C SER A 19 -3.51 12.05 -17.02
N ASP A 20 -4.73 11.53 -17.22
CA ASP A 20 -5.20 11.12 -18.55
C ASP A 20 -5.29 12.32 -19.50
N PHE A 21 -5.79 13.47 -19.04
CA PHE A 21 -5.80 14.70 -19.84
C PHE A 21 -4.40 15.09 -20.32
N HIS A 22 -3.43 15.18 -19.40
CA HIS A 22 -2.06 15.55 -19.76
C HIS A 22 -1.39 14.53 -20.69
N THR A 23 -1.66 13.23 -20.50
CA THR A 23 -1.19 12.16 -21.39
C THR A 23 -1.70 12.37 -22.80
N LYS A 24 -3.00 12.67 -22.97
CA LYS A 24 -3.59 12.94 -24.28
C LYS A 24 -3.04 14.20 -24.93
N VAL A 25 -2.82 15.28 -24.16
CA VAL A 25 -2.19 16.50 -24.69
C VAL A 25 -0.76 16.24 -25.15
N ASN A 26 0.04 15.46 -24.41
CA ASN A 26 1.38 15.07 -24.85
C ASN A 26 1.36 14.28 -26.17
N ALA A 27 0.40 13.37 -26.35
CA ALA A 27 0.24 12.67 -27.63
C ALA A 27 -0.09 13.60 -28.81
N LEU A 28 -0.87 14.67 -28.55
CA LEU A 28 -1.12 15.72 -29.56
C LEU A 28 0.14 16.54 -29.85
N ILE A 29 0.96 16.84 -28.83
CA ILE A 29 2.26 17.51 -29.02
C ILE A 29 3.21 16.63 -29.83
N ASP A 30 3.27 15.33 -29.57
CA ASP A 30 4.10 14.39 -30.34
C ASP A 30 3.66 14.34 -31.81
N THR A 31 2.35 14.39 -32.06
CA THR A 31 1.77 14.40 -33.41
C THR A 31 2.07 15.70 -34.16
N ALA A 32 1.91 16.85 -33.51
CA ALA A 32 2.15 18.17 -34.11
C ALA A 32 3.64 18.54 -34.15
N THR A 33 4.45 17.94 -33.28
CA THR A 33 5.83 18.27 -32.91
C THR A 33 5.98 19.57 -32.09
N ALA A 34 6.92 19.56 -31.14
CA ALA A 34 7.20 20.72 -30.29
C ALA A 34 7.65 21.95 -31.10
N ALA A 35 8.41 21.75 -32.18
CA ALA A 35 8.92 22.80 -33.04
C ALA A 35 7.79 23.51 -33.81
N ALA A 36 6.82 22.77 -34.35
CA ALA A 36 5.69 23.37 -35.07
C ALA A 36 4.77 24.19 -34.14
N LEU A 37 4.74 23.83 -32.85
CA LEU A 37 3.98 24.54 -31.82
C LEU A 37 4.80 25.63 -31.12
N HIS A 38 6.09 25.79 -31.45
CA HIS A 38 7.02 26.72 -30.83
C HIS A 38 7.22 26.54 -29.32
N ILE A 39 7.18 25.29 -28.84
CA ILE A 39 7.28 24.92 -27.42
C ILE A 39 8.49 24.02 -27.11
N ASP A 40 9.54 24.04 -27.93
CA ASP A 40 10.73 23.18 -27.76
C ASP A 40 11.35 23.25 -26.35
N ALA A 41 11.30 24.42 -25.72
CA ALA A 41 11.80 24.62 -24.36
C ALA A 41 10.87 24.08 -23.26
N LEU A 42 9.57 23.94 -23.52
CA LEU A 42 8.55 23.54 -22.55
C LEU A 42 8.17 22.06 -22.66
N ALA A 43 8.13 21.51 -23.87
CA ALA A 43 7.66 20.16 -24.13
C ALA A 43 8.41 19.07 -23.32
N PRO A 44 9.76 19.12 -23.16
CA PRO A 44 10.45 18.12 -22.33
C PRO A 44 10.02 18.17 -20.86
N ALA A 45 9.97 19.37 -20.27
CA ALA A 45 9.58 19.54 -18.87
C ALA A 45 8.11 19.13 -18.64
N TYR A 46 7.22 19.47 -19.57
CA TYR A 46 5.81 19.08 -19.52
C TYR A 46 5.61 17.57 -19.62
N LYS A 47 6.37 16.89 -20.50
CA LYS A 47 6.36 15.44 -20.60
C LYS A 47 6.79 14.78 -19.29
N THR A 48 7.91 15.21 -18.71
CA THR A 48 8.38 14.72 -17.41
C THR A 48 7.35 14.96 -16.31
N ALA A 49 6.72 16.13 -16.25
CA ALA A 49 5.68 16.41 -15.25
C ALA A 49 4.45 15.50 -15.42
N ALA A 50 4.03 15.21 -16.65
CA ALA A 50 2.92 14.29 -16.91
C ALA A 50 3.26 12.83 -16.55
N GLU A 51 4.49 12.39 -16.80
CA GLU A 51 4.99 11.05 -16.41
C GLU A 51 5.06 10.92 -14.87
N THR A 52 5.54 11.95 -14.17
CA THR A 52 5.50 12.02 -12.70
C THR A 52 4.07 12.04 -12.17
N LEU A 53 3.16 12.75 -12.83
CA LEU A 53 1.74 12.72 -12.46
C LEU A 53 1.13 11.33 -12.66
N ALA A 54 1.48 10.62 -13.73
CA ALA A 54 1.01 9.26 -13.97
C ALA A 54 1.49 8.29 -12.88
N SER A 55 2.71 8.46 -12.36
CA SER A 55 3.27 7.60 -11.31
C SER A 55 2.54 7.73 -9.97
N VAL A 56 1.88 8.87 -9.70
CA VAL A 56 1.13 9.09 -8.45
C VAL A 56 -0.35 8.68 -8.51
N VAL A 57 -0.91 8.38 -9.69
CA VAL A 57 -2.35 8.05 -9.85
C VAL A 57 -2.76 6.84 -9.01
N ASN A 58 -1.99 5.75 -9.09
CA ASN A 58 -2.29 4.48 -8.42
C ASN A 58 -1.11 4.05 -7.53
N ARG A 59 -0.53 5.00 -6.79
CA ARG A 59 0.61 4.71 -5.91
C ARG A 59 0.22 3.67 -4.86
N ARG A 60 1.01 2.59 -4.76
CA ARG A 60 0.82 1.58 -3.72
C ARG A 60 1.16 2.18 -2.36
N THR A 61 0.22 2.12 -1.41
CA THR A 61 0.41 2.62 -0.05
C THR A 61 0.62 1.50 0.97
N ALA A 62 0.11 0.30 0.69
CA ALA A 62 0.24 -0.88 1.54
C ALA A 62 1.41 -1.78 1.11
N TYR A 63 2.01 -2.46 2.08
CA TYR A 63 3.02 -3.50 1.89
C TYR A 63 2.34 -4.87 2.05
N VAL A 64 2.41 -5.72 1.01
CA VAL A 64 1.87 -7.09 1.09
C VAL A 64 2.66 -7.88 2.12
N SER A 65 3.98 -7.67 2.13
CA SER A 65 4.93 -8.27 3.08
C SER A 65 4.59 -8.03 4.56
N THR A 66 3.82 -6.99 4.93
CA THR A 66 3.59 -6.68 6.36
C THR A 66 2.70 -7.70 7.05
N ALA A 67 1.62 -8.16 6.41
CA ALA A 67 0.76 -9.19 6.99
C ALA A 67 1.49 -10.54 7.06
N GLN A 68 2.20 -10.90 5.98
CA GLN A 68 2.97 -12.13 5.89
C GLN A 68 4.12 -12.17 6.91
N LEU A 69 4.82 -11.05 7.10
CA LEU A 69 5.90 -10.96 8.08
C LEU A 69 5.38 -11.18 9.51
N LYS A 70 4.21 -10.64 9.83
CA LYS A 70 3.57 -10.85 11.14
C LYS A 70 3.21 -12.32 11.37
N GLU A 71 2.57 -12.98 10.41
CA GLU A 71 2.22 -14.40 10.52
C GLU A 71 3.46 -15.30 10.64
N SER A 72 4.50 -15.00 9.85
CA SER A 72 5.78 -15.73 9.93
C SER A 72 6.47 -15.52 11.27
N ASP A 73 6.40 -14.31 11.82
CA ASP A 73 6.93 -13.98 13.15
C ASP A 73 6.24 -14.77 14.25
N GLU A 74 4.90 -14.82 14.23
CA GLU A 74 4.10 -15.59 15.18
C GLU A 74 4.51 -17.08 15.15
N ARG A 75 4.68 -17.65 13.95
CA ARG A 75 5.16 -19.04 13.81
C ARG A 75 6.57 -19.25 14.38
N ARG A 76 7.49 -18.32 14.14
CA ARG A 76 8.85 -18.37 14.73
C ARG A 76 8.77 -18.33 16.26
N ASP A 77 7.95 -17.43 16.78
CA ASP A 77 7.72 -17.23 18.21
C ASP A 77 7.12 -18.45 18.90
N ASP A 78 6.22 -19.15 18.22
CA ASP A 78 5.68 -20.43 18.66
C ASP A 78 6.78 -21.50 18.73
N GLY A 79 7.66 -21.61 17.73
CA GLY A 79 8.81 -22.51 17.76
C GLY A 79 9.74 -22.24 18.95
N VAL A 80 10.05 -20.97 19.23
CA VAL A 80 10.80 -20.59 20.44
C VAL A 80 10.07 -21.04 21.71
N SER A 81 8.75 -20.84 21.77
CA SER A 81 7.92 -21.25 22.91
C SER A 81 7.98 -22.76 23.15
N THR A 82 7.83 -23.56 22.09
CA THR A 82 7.80 -25.01 22.15
C THR A 82 9.14 -25.56 22.62
N ILE A 83 10.25 -25.05 22.08
CA ILE A 83 11.59 -25.50 22.46
C ILE A 83 11.87 -25.16 23.93
N PHE A 84 11.68 -23.91 24.35
CA PHE A 84 11.90 -23.50 25.74
C PHE A 84 10.94 -24.19 26.71
N GLY A 85 9.68 -24.37 26.32
CA GLY A 85 8.67 -25.07 27.10
C GLY A 85 9.02 -26.53 27.33
N THR A 86 9.47 -27.22 26.29
CA THR A 86 9.89 -28.63 26.34
C THR A 86 11.12 -28.81 27.24
N VAL A 87 12.12 -27.94 27.09
CA VAL A 87 13.31 -27.94 27.96
C VAL A 87 12.90 -27.71 29.42
N SER A 88 12.13 -26.64 29.69
CA SER A 88 11.71 -26.28 31.05
C SER A 88 10.87 -27.37 31.72
N ALA A 89 9.96 -28.01 30.99
CA ALA A 89 9.16 -29.12 31.51
C ALA A 89 10.04 -30.35 31.81
N SER A 90 11.03 -30.61 30.97
CA SER A 90 11.91 -31.78 31.09
C SER A 90 12.89 -31.70 32.26
N GLU A 91 13.19 -30.50 32.78
CA GLU A 91 13.97 -30.32 34.02
C GLU A 91 13.31 -30.95 35.26
N ARG A 92 11.98 -31.16 35.23
CA ARG A 92 11.23 -31.84 36.29
C ARG A 92 10.84 -33.27 35.94
N SER A 93 11.31 -33.80 34.81
CA SER A 93 11.04 -35.18 34.39
C SER A 93 11.52 -36.17 35.45
N LEU A 94 10.76 -37.23 35.70
CA LEU A 94 11.19 -38.35 36.55
C LEU A 94 12.21 -39.27 35.85
N VAL A 95 12.37 -39.13 34.52
CA VAL A 95 13.36 -39.87 33.72
C VAL A 95 14.72 -39.15 33.80
N PRO A 96 15.76 -39.74 34.42
CA PRO A 96 17.04 -39.05 34.65
C PRO A 96 17.70 -38.53 33.37
N ALA A 97 17.73 -39.33 32.30
CA ALA A 97 18.31 -38.93 31.02
C ALA A 97 17.64 -37.68 30.41
N ARG A 98 16.31 -37.56 30.51
CA ARG A 98 15.60 -36.37 30.04
C ARG A 98 15.90 -35.15 30.92
N ARG A 99 16.04 -35.35 32.23
CA ARG A 99 16.41 -34.27 33.16
C ARG A 99 17.81 -33.74 32.88
N GLU A 100 18.78 -34.62 32.68
CA GLU A 100 20.17 -34.26 32.36
C GLU A 100 20.27 -33.54 31.01
N ALA A 101 19.57 -34.04 29.99
CA ALA A 101 19.46 -33.39 28.69
C ALA A 101 18.87 -31.97 28.81
N ALA A 102 17.81 -31.81 29.59
CA ALA A 102 17.18 -30.52 29.82
C ALA A 102 18.10 -29.53 30.55
N THR A 103 18.76 -29.95 31.62
CA THR A 103 19.71 -29.10 32.36
C THR A 103 20.86 -28.63 31.46
N ARG A 104 21.36 -29.49 30.58
CA ARG A 104 22.37 -29.12 29.58
C ARG A 104 21.82 -28.07 28.62
N LEU A 105 20.72 -28.36 27.92
CA LEU A 105 20.15 -27.44 26.93
C LEU A 105 19.70 -26.12 27.58
N ARG A 106 19.27 -26.12 28.84
CA ARG A 106 18.87 -24.91 29.56
C ARG A 106 20.04 -23.92 29.73
N ALA A 107 21.26 -24.44 29.93
CA ALA A 107 22.46 -23.63 30.03
C ALA A 107 22.85 -23.04 28.66
N GLU A 108 22.83 -23.87 27.62
CA GLU A 108 23.12 -23.46 26.23
C GLU A 108 22.11 -22.45 25.69
N LEU A 109 20.84 -22.61 26.05
CA LEU A 109 19.77 -21.73 25.57
C LEU A 109 19.60 -20.44 26.39
N ALA A 110 20.32 -20.28 27.50
CA ALA A 110 20.19 -19.11 28.36
C ALA A 110 20.38 -17.75 27.64
N PRO A 111 21.30 -17.60 26.66
CA PRO A 111 21.48 -16.36 25.92
C PRO A 111 20.28 -15.97 25.04
N TYR A 112 19.45 -16.92 24.61
CA TYR A 112 18.29 -16.70 23.73
C TYR A 112 17.00 -16.41 24.52
N TRP A 113 17.11 -16.31 25.86
CA TRP A 113 15.98 -15.96 26.71
C TRP A 113 15.39 -14.62 26.26
N LYS A 114 14.05 -14.57 26.16
CA LYS A 114 13.30 -13.39 25.71
C LYS A 114 13.57 -12.94 24.27
N MET A 115 14.20 -13.77 23.41
CA MET A 115 14.44 -13.38 22.01
C MET A 115 13.18 -12.89 21.29
N ARG A 116 12.03 -13.49 21.57
CA ARG A 116 10.69 -13.13 21.05
C ARG A 116 10.28 -11.66 21.21
N TYR A 117 10.89 -10.95 22.17
CA TYR A 117 10.59 -9.55 22.44
C TYR A 117 11.58 -8.58 21.78
N HIS A 118 12.55 -9.08 21.00
CA HIS A 118 13.51 -8.25 20.28
C HIS A 118 12.98 -7.81 18.92
N GLU A 119 13.68 -6.87 18.29
CA GLU A 119 13.42 -6.43 16.93
C GLU A 119 13.70 -7.54 15.90
N TYR A 120 12.97 -7.52 14.77
CA TYR A 120 13.03 -8.56 13.73
C TYR A 120 14.44 -9.00 13.35
N SER A 121 15.33 -8.05 13.06
CA SER A 121 16.70 -8.33 12.62
C SER A 121 17.51 -9.05 13.69
N LYS A 122 17.35 -8.67 14.95
CA LYS A 122 18.02 -9.31 16.08
C LYS A 122 17.45 -10.69 16.34
N GLN A 123 16.12 -10.83 16.35
CA GLN A 123 15.47 -12.13 16.48
C GLN A 123 15.94 -13.12 15.40
N THR A 124 16.05 -12.68 14.15
CA THR A 124 16.53 -13.54 13.05
C THR A 124 17.99 -13.97 13.26
N ALA A 125 18.84 -13.08 13.74
CA ALA A 125 20.24 -13.40 14.06
C ALA A 125 20.34 -14.35 15.26
N GLU A 126 19.54 -14.12 16.30
CA GLU A 126 19.45 -14.99 17.48
C GLU A 126 18.87 -16.36 17.13
N GLY A 127 17.87 -16.44 16.24
CA GLY A 127 17.31 -17.69 15.75
C GLY A 127 18.33 -18.53 15.01
N ARG A 128 19.13 -17.93 14.11
CA ARG A 128 20.29 -18.61 13.49
C ARG A 128 21.28 -19.12 14.54
N GLY A 129 21.58 -18.28 15.54
CA GLY A 129 22.45 -18.66 16.64
C GLY A 129 21.89 -19.84 17.45
N MET A 130 20.59 -19.84 17.75
CA MET A 130 19.91 -20.87 18.53
C MET A 130 19.90 -22.20 17.78
N VAL A 131 19.58 -22.20 16.48
CA VAL A 131 19.67 -23.39 15.61
C VAL A 131 21.09 -23.92 15.59
N ALA A 132 22.09 -23.06 15.38
CA ALA A 132 23.50 -23.46 15.37
C ALA A 132 23.92 -24.12 16.70
N THR A 133 23.53 -23.53 17.84
CA THR A 133 23.78 -24.07 19.18
C THR A 133 23.10 -25.42 19.40
N LEU A 134 21.84 -25.57 19.00
CA LEU A 134 21.09 -26.83 19.14
C LEU A 134 21.68 -27.94 18.25
N ARG A 135 22.21 -27.60 17.08
CA ARG A 135 22.85 -28.52 16.14
C ARG A 135 24.32 -28.82 16.43
N LEU A 136 24.92 -28.21 17.45
CA LEU A 136 26.27 -28.59 17.88
C LEU A 136 26.31 -30.09 18.23
N ALA A 137 27.37 -30.79 17.81
CA ALA A 137 27.51 -32.24 18.02
C ALA A 137 27.40 -32.63 19.51
N GLU A 138 27.84 -31.74 20.40
CA GLU A 138 27.76 -31.91 21.85
C GLU A 138 26.34 -31.77 22.43
N ASN A 139 25.42 -31.14 21.68
CA ASN A 139 24.02 -30.93 22.08
C ASN A 139 23.04 -31.89 21.39
N ALA A 140 23.44 -32.51 20.27
CA ALA A 140 22.61 -33.43 19.49
C ALA A 140 21.95 -34.54 20.33
N ALA A 141 22.71 -35.20 21.20
CA ALA A 141 22.15 -36.25 22.05
C ALA A 141 21.08 -35.74 23.03
N ALA A 142 21.22 -34.51 23.52
CA ALA A 142 20.25 -33.89 24.40
C ALA A 142 18.98 -33.44 23.64
N VAL A 143 19.14 -32.90 22.42
CA VAL A 143 18.03 -32.55 21.52
C VAL A 143 17.18 -33.78 21.22
N THR A 144 17.82 -34.89 20.81
CA THR A 144 17.10 -36.15 20.53
C THR A 144 16.48 -36.76 21.79
N ALA A 145 17.15 -36.69 22.95
CA ALA A 145 16.59 -37.19 24.20
C ALA A 145 15.31 -36.45 24.64
N LEU A 146 15.15 -35.19 24.22
CA LEU A 146 13.93 -34.42 24.48
C LEU A 146 12.89 -34.53 23.35
N GLY A 147 13.26 -35.10 22.20
CA GLY A 147 12.41 -35.20 21.01
C GLY A 147 12.24 -33.87 20.29
N LEU A 148 13.31 -33.07 20.24
CA LEU A 148 13.29 -31.72 19.68
C LEU A 148 13.76 -31.64 18.23
N ASP A 149 14.18 -32.74 17.61
CA ASP A 149 14.80 -32.72 16.27
C ASP A 149 13.89 -32.05 15.22
N ASP A 150 12.65 -32.53 15.09
CA ASP A 150 11.67 -31.96 14.15
C ASP A 150 11.31 -30.50 14.49
N GLU A 151 11.29 -30.15 15.77
CA GLU A 151 10.98 -28.79 16.22
C GLU A 151 12.11 -27.81 15.88
N VAL A 152 13.37 -28.25 15.95
CA VAL A 152 14.54 -27.45 15.55
C VAL A 152 14.52 -27.19 14.04
N ASP A 153 14.17 -28.20 13.24
CA ASP A 153 14.05 -28.06 11.80
C ASP A 153 12.90 -27.11 11.42
N ALA A 154 11.73 -27.24 12.06
CA ALA A 154 10.59 -26.36 11.84
C ALA A 154 10.87 -24.90 12.29
N PHE A 155 11.62 -24.72 13.38
CA PHE A 155 12.04 -23.41 13.86
C PHE A 155 13.05 -22.76 12.91
N GLU A 156 14.00 -23.50 12.34
CA GLU A 156 14.92 -23.00 11.32
C GLU A 156 14.15 -22.51 10.09
N GLU A 157 13.21 -23.32 9.57
CA GLU A 157 12.37 -22.94 8.42
C GLU A 157 11.58 -21.65 8.69
N ALA A 158 10.96 -21.54 9.88
CA ALA A 158 10.22 -20.34 10.27
C ALA A 158 11.12 -19.11 10.37
N ASN A 159 12.34 -19.26 10.89
CA ASN A 159 13.30 -18.16 11.00
C ASN A 159 13.82 -17.70 9.63
N GLU A 160 14.06 -18.63 8.70
CA GLU A 160 14.44 -18.32 7.31
C GLU A 160 13.30 -17.64 6.54
N ALA A 161 12.06 -18.08 6.75
CA ALA A 161 10.88 -17.43 6.18
C ALA A 161 10.74 -15.97 6.63
N CYS A 162 10.97 -15.68 7.92
CA CYS A 162 11.01 -14.31 8.43
C CYS A 162 12.09 -13.46 7.75
N ASP A 163 13.30 -14.00 7.54
CA ASP A 163 14.41 -13.30 6.88
C ASP A 163 14.06 -12.98 5.42
N ALA A 164 13.51 -13.94 4.68
CA ALA A 164 13.08 -13.77 3.30
C ALA A 164 11.98 -12.70 3.16
N LEU A 165 10.99 -12.70 4.06
CA LEU A 165 9.92 -11.69 4.08
C LEU A 165 10.44 -10.30 4.46
N PHE A 166 11.46 -10.22 5.32
CA PHE A 166 12.12 -8.96 5.64
C PHE A 166 12.84 -8.38 4.41
N VAL A 167 13.51 -9.22 3.62
CA VAL A 167 14.12 -8.83 2.34
C VAL A 167 13.06 -8.39 1.33
N GLN A 168 11.94 -9.11 1.21
CA GLN A 168 10.83 -8.71 0.34
C GLN A 168 10.27 -7.34 0.74
N LYS A 169 10.09 -7.08 2.05
CA LYS A 169 9.66 -5.78 2.55
C LYS A 169 10.62 -4.66 2.16
N ALA A 170 11.93 -4.91 2.22
CA ALA A 170 12.94 -3.95 1.77
C ALA A 170 12.89 -3.70 0.25
N ALA A 171 12.58 -4.72 -0.55
CA ALA A 171 12.35 -4.56 -1.99
C ALA A 171 11.09 -3.73 -2.28
N GLU A 172 9.97 -4.01 -1.59
CA GLU A 172 8.73 -3.22 -1.70
C GLU A 172 8.95 -1.76 -1.29
N GLU A 173 9.78 -1.49 -0.26
CA GLU A 173 10.17 -0.13 0.12
C GLU A 173 10.97 0.56 -0.99
N SER A 174 11.93 -0.15 -1.59
CA SER A 174 12.79 0.37 -2.65
C SER A 174 11.97 0.76 -3.88
N GLU A 175 11.02 -0.08 -4.31
CA GLU A 175 10.10 0.21 -5.43
C GLU A 175 9.24 1.46 -5.20
N ARG A 176 9.00 1.82 -3.94
CA ARG A 176 8.17 2.98 -3.57
C ARG A 176 8.98 4.26 -3.39
N MET A 177 10.30 4.19 -3.25
CA MET A 177 11.11 5.36 -2.89
C MET A 177 10.96 6.52 -3.86
N ASP A 178 10.81 6.24 -5.15
CA ASP A 178 10.73 7.27 -6.19
C ASP A 178 9.42 8.09 -6.13
N VAL A 179 8.37 7.55 -5.51
CA VAL A 179 7.03 8.17 -5.51
C VAL A 179 6.45 8.40 -4.12
N LYS A 180 7.04 7.84 -3.06
CA LYS A 180 6.49 7.90 -1.70
C LYS A 180 6.47 9.31 -1.12
N ASP A 181 7.50 10.10 -1.44
CA ASP A 181 7.68 11.47 -0.90
C ASP A 181 7.07 12.54 -1.82
N LEU A 182 6.51 12.13 -2.97
CA LEU A 182 5.83 13.05 -3.87
C LEU A 182 4.49 13.50 -3.26
N ASP A 183 4.35 14.82 -3.12
CA ASP A 183 3.06 15.45 -2.86
C ASP A 183 2.23 15.46 -4.14
N SER A 184 1.15 14.68 -4.14
CA SER A 184 0.24 14.58 -5.29
C SER A 184 -0.36 15.94 -5.68
N ALA A 185 -0.59 16.85 -4.74
CA ALA A 185 -1.10 18.19 -5.04
C ALA A 185 -0.05 19.02 -5.78
N GLN A 186 1.21 18.97 -5.33
CA GLN A 186 2.31 19.66 -6.02
C GLN A 186 2.53 19.10 -7.43
N VAL A 187 2.56 17.77 -7.58
CA VAL A 187 2.75 17.12 -8.89
C VAL A 187 1.63 17.48 -9.87
N VAL A 188 0.37 17.53 -9.42
CA VAL A 188 -0.76 18.03 -10.22
C VAL A 188 -0.55 19.49 -10.62
N ASN A 189 -0.14 20.34 -9.68
CA ASN A 189 0.08 21.77 -9.93
C ASN A 189 1.21 22.01 -10.95
N ASP A 190 2.29 21.24 -10.88
CA ASP A 190 3.42 21.35 -11.81
C ASP A 190 2.98 21.04 -13.25
N ALA A 191 2.25 19.94 -13.45
CA ALA A 191 1.70 19.56 -14.76
C ALA A 191 0.70 20.60 -15.29
N ASN A 192 -0.21 21.08 -14.45
CA ASN A 192 -1.18 22.13 -14.80
C ASN A 192 -0.49 23.45 -15.20
N THR A 193 0.56 23.84 -14.47
CA THR A 193 1.31 25.08 -14.72
C THR A 193 2.03 25.03 -16.07
N LEU A 194 2.70 23.93 -16.36
CA LEU A 194 3.38 23.73 -17.65
C LEU A 194 2.39 23.67 -18.81
N TYR A 195 1.23 23.02 -18.63
CA TYR A 195 0.15 23.06 -19.62
C TYR A 195 -0.33 24.49 -19.88
N ALA A 196 -0.55 25.29 -18.84
CA ALA A 196 -0.98 26.68 -18.99
C ALA A 196 0.05 27.52 -19.78
N GLN A 197 1.36 27.30 -19.57
CA GLN A 197 2.42 27.96 -20.35
C GLN A 197 2.40 27.54 -21.82
N ILE A 198 2.21 26.26 -22.11
CA ILE A 198 2.05 25.76 -23.50
C ILE A 198 0.84 26.41 -24.16
N VAL A 199 -0.30 26.48 -23.46
CA VAL A 199 -1.52 27.14 -23.95
C VAL A 199 -1.26 28.61 -24.30
N GLN A 200 -0.52 29.34 -23.46
CA GLN A 200 -0.17 30.73 -23.71
C GLN A 200 0.66 30.89 -24.99
N VAL A 201 1.70 30.07 -25.17
CA VAL A 201 2.58 30.11 -26.35
C VAL A 201 1.78 29.78 -27.61
N VAL A 202 1.04 28.66 -27.62
CA VAL A 202 0.27 28.21 -28.77
C VAL A 202 -0.80 29.24 -29.16
N ASN A 203 -1.54 29.78 -28.19
CA ASN A 203 -2.54 30.82 -28.45
C ASN A 203 -1.92 32.12 -28.98
N ALA A 204 -0.71 32.48 -28.53
CA ALA A 204 0.01 33.63 -29.05
C ALA A 204 0.39 33.42 -30.53
N TYR A 205 0.98 32.27 -30.87
CA TYR A 205 1.34 31.95 -32.25
C TYR A 205 0.12 31.80 -33.16
N ALA A 206 -1.02 31.32 -32.67
CA ALA A 206 -2.28 31.30 -33.41
C ALA A 206 -2.75 32.70 -33.85
N ILE A 207 -2.35 33.75 -33.12
CA ILE A 207 -2.65 35.15 -33.46
C ILE A 207 -1.57 35.73 -34.37
N VAL A 208 -0.30 35.54 -34.04
CA VAL A 208 0.80 36.26 -34.72
C VAL A 208 1.32 35.56 -35.97
N SER A 209 1.23 34.23 -36.04
CA SER A 209 1.72 33.41 -37.17
C SER A 209 0.95 32.08 -37.22
N PRO A 210 -0.33 32.09 -37.64
CA PRO A 210 -1.13 30.88 -37.66
C PRO A 210 -0.63 29.89 -38.72
N THR A 211 -0.57 28.62 -38.35
CA THR A 211 -0.28 27.49 -39.25
C THR A 211 -1.37 26.43 -39.16
N ASP A 212 -1.39 25.50 -40.11
CA ASP A 212 -2.35 24.38 -40.10
C ASP A 212 -2.12 23.47 -38.89
N GLU A 213 -0.86 23.26 -38.49
CA GLU A 213 -0.47 22.45 -37.33
C GLU A 213 -0.96 23.08 -36.02
N ILE A 214 -0.78 24.39 -35.84
CA ILE A 214 -1.26 25.12 -34.67
C ILE A 214 -2.80 25.05 -34.60
N ASN A 215 -3.48 25.32 -35.72
CA ASN A 215 -4.94 25.31 -35.75
C ASN A 215 -5.52 23.90 -35.51
N ALA A 216 -4.89 22.86 -36.06
CA ALA A 216 -5.25 21.47 -35.82
C ALA A 216 -5.05 21.09 -34.34
N PHE A 217 -3.89 21.41 -33.77
CA PHE A 217 -3.61 21.17 -32.35
C PHE A 217 -4.63 21.86 -31.43
N ILE A 218 -4.95 23.12 -31.68
CA ILE A 218 -5.97 23.86 -30.92
C ILE A 218 -7.34 23.20 -31.01
N LYS A 219 -7.74 22.75 -32.21
CA LYS A 219 -9.00 22.05 -32.43
C LYS A 219 -9.05 20.74 -31.62
N ASP A 220 -7.98 19.95 -31.66
CA ASP A 220 -7.93 18.65 -31.03
C ASP A 220 -7.85 18.76 -29.49
N VAL A 221 -7.04 19.68 -28.96
CA VAL A 221 -7.02 20.00 -27.52
C VAL A 221 -8.40 20.46 -27.06
N ASN A 222 -9.08 21.32 -27.83
CA ASN A 222 -10.44 21.75 -27.49
C ASN A 222 -11.46 20.61 -27.51
N GLY A 223 -11.24 19.58 -28.33
CA GLY A 223 -12.00 18.33 -28.28
C GLY A 223 -11.89 17.66 -26.92
N PHE A 224 -10.67 17.51 -26.40
CA PHE A 224 -10.44 16.97 -25.05
C PHE A 224 -10.96 17.91 -23.95
N VAL A 225 -10.72 19.21 -24.03
CA VAL A 225 -11.28 20.19 -23.08
C VAL A 225 -12.80 20.02 -22.95
N GLY A 226 -13.52 19.84 -24.06
CA GLY A 226 -14.96 19.61 -24.03
C GLY A 226 -15.36 18.28 -23.34
N VAL A 227 -14.56 17.23 -23.48
CA VAL A 227 -14.79 15.94 -22.79
C VAL A 227 -14.51 16.08 -21.29
N PHE A 228 -13.33 16.58 -20.93
CA PHE A 228 -12.88 16.69 -19.54
C PHE A 228 -13.64 17.77 -18.75
N ALA A 229 -14.12 18.83 -19.38
CA ALA A 229 -14.99 19.81 -18.73
C ALA A 229 -16.31 19.17 -18.25
N ARG A 230 -16.86 18.20 -18.99
CA ARG A 230 -18.06 17.46 -18.54
C ARG A 230 -17.73 16.54 -17.37
N ILE A 231 -16.56 15.90 -17.38
CA ILE A 231 -16.10 15.07 -16.25
C ILE A 231 -15.93 15.95 -15.01
N ALA A 232 -15.29 17.11 -15.14
CA ALA A 232 -15.10 18.08 -14.07
C ALA A 232 -16.42 18.63 -13.49
N SER A 233 -17.50 18.66 -14.29
CA SER A 233 -18.83 19.07 -13.84
C SER A 233 -19.68 17.92 -13.28
N GLY A 234 -19.10 16.75 -13.00
CA GLY A 234 -19.81 15.58 -12.48
C GLY A 234 -20.60 14.79 -13.54
N GLY A 235 -20.40 15.10 -14.82
CA GLY A 235 -20.95 14.32 -15.93
C GLY A 235 -20.15 13.03 -16.10
N THR A 236 -20.61 11.94 -15.48
CA THR A 236 -20.03 10.61 -15.69
C THR A 236 -20.25 10.19 -17.15
N SER A 237 -19.24 10.31 -18.01
CA SER A 237 -19.25 9.59 -19.28
C SER A 237 -18.83 8.15 -19.03
N GLY A 238 -19.80 7.34 -18.60
CA GLY A 238 -19.65 5.92 -18.35
C GLY A 238 -21.01 5.22 -18.46
N GLY A 239 -21.58 5.20 -19.66
CA GLY A 239 -22.78 4.42 -19.98
C GLY A 239 -23.88 5.20 -20.71
N THR A 240 -23.78 5.31 -22.03
CA THR A 240 -24.97 5.49 -22.88
C THR A 240 -25.37 4.12 -23.43
N ALA A 241 -26.34 3.49 -22.76
CA ALA A 241 -27.34 2.67 -23.43
C ALA A 241 -28.69 3.36 -23.18
N THR A 242 -29.08 4.19 -24.14
CA THR A 242 -30.44 4.70 -24.28
C THR A 242 -31.36 3.57 -24.70
N THR A 243 -32.29 3.18 -23.82
CA THR A 243 -33.68 2.86 -24.18
C THR A 243 -34.56 3.08 -22.96
N GLU A 244 -35.27 4.18 -22.92
CA GLU A 244 -36.67 4.22 -22.45
C GLU A 244 -37.43 5.09 -23.47
N PRO A 245 -38.69 4.75 -23.79
CA PRO A 245 -39.78 5.16 -22.90
C PRO A 245 -40.92 4.09 -22.84
N GLU A 246 -41.97 4.09 -22.03
CA GLU A 246 -42.79 5.12 -21.38
C GLU A 246 -43.63 4.47 -20.21
N PRO A 247 -44.39 5.26 -19.42
CA PRO A 247 -44.90 4.90 -18.08
C PRO A 247 -46.33 4.35 -18.07
N THR A 248 -46.81 3.84 -16.93
CA THR A 248 -48.22 4.00 -16.52
C THR A 248 -48.46 3.77 -15.01
N PRO A 249 -49.48 4.44 -14.41
CA PRO A 249 -49.65 4.62 -12.96
C PRO A 249 -50.82 3.82 -12.34
N GLY A 250 -50.83 3.68 -11.01
CA GLY A 250 -51.99 3.31 -10.18
C GLY A 250 -51.62 3.40 -8.70
N GLU A 251 -52.07 4.44 -8.00
CA GLU A 251 -53.17 4.43 -6.99
C GLU A 251 -52.82 3.61 -5.72
N GLU A 252 -53.08 4.01 -4.47
CA GLU A 252 -53.52 5.23 -3.79
C GLU A 252 -53.36 4.96 -2.27
N GLY A 253 -53.17 6.00 -1.47
CA GLY A 253 -53.84 6.09 -0.16
C GLY A 253 -53.01 5.92 1.12
N GLY A 254 -52.99 6.98 1.95
CA GLY A 254 -53.15 6.83 3.41
C GLY A 254 -52.15 7.57 4.29
N GLU A 255 -52.59 8.66 4.92
CA GLU A 255 -51.87 9.50 5.88
C GLU A 255 -51.58 8.85 7.27
N THR A 256 -50.56 9.44 7.92
CA THR A 256 -49.99 9.48 9.30
C THR A 256 -50.90 9.24 10.55
N PRO A 257 -50.42 9.32 11.83
CA PRO A 257 -49.15 8.98 12.51
C PRO A 257 -49.32 8.27 13.90
N GLY A 258 -48.22 7.74 14.48
CA GLY A 258 -47.98 7.73 15.94
C GLY A 258 -48.28 6.44 16.74
N GLY A 259 -47.27 5.96 17.49
CA GLY A 259 -47.41 4.96 18.57
C GLY A 259 -46.06 4.59 19.18
N GLU A 260 -45.87 4.90 20.46
CA GLU A 260 -44.67 4.73 21.30
C GLU A 260 -44.24 3.26 21.54
N GLU A 261 -42.91 3.10 21.70
CA GLU A 261 -42.04 2.14 22.44
C GLU A 261 -42.63 1.06 23.40
N PRO A 262 -41.89 -0.02 23.79
CA PRO A 262 -40.45 0.02 24.12
C PRO A 262 -39.56 -1.19 23.74
N ASP A 263 -38.27 -0.91 23.94
CA ASP A 263 -37.03 -1.70 23.89
C ASP A 263 -36.98 -2.89 24.87
N PRO A 264 -36.16 -3.92 24.57
CA PRO A 264 -35.40 -4.58 25.62
C PRO A 264 -33.89 -4.65 25.30
N GLU A 265 -33.11 -4.01 26.18
CA GLU A 265 -31.67 -4.20 26.38
C GLU A 265 -31.27 -5.68 26.54
N THR A 266 -30.06 -6.02 26.11
CA THR A 266 -29.32 -7.21 26.57
C THR A 266 -27.84 -6.84 26.68
N PRO A 267 -27.10 -7.29 27.72
CA PRO A 267 -26.10 -6.47 28.42
C PRO A 267 -24.64 -6.75 28.03
N GLU A 268 -23.77 -5.77 28.32
CA GLU A 268 -22.30 -5.89 28.35
C GLU A 268 -21.81 -6.67 29.59
N PRO A 269 -20.67 -7.39 29.51
CA PRO A 269 -19.98 -7.94 30.67
C PRO A 269 -18.81 -7.05 31.11
N GLY A 270 -18.89 -6.48 32.31
CA GLY A 270 -17.73 -6.17 33.17
C GLY A 270 -17.86 -7.02 34.44
N GLY A 271 -16.82 -7.41 35.18
CA GLY A 271 -15.38 -7.21 35.16
C GLY A 271 -14.83 -7.99 36.38
N GLU A 272 -13.52 -8.10 36.55
CA GLU A 272 -12.94 -8.42 37.86
C GLU A 272 -11.53 -7.82 37.96
N GLU A 273 -11.43 -6.70 38.68
CA GLU A 273 -10.20 -6.23 39.30
C GLU A 273 -9.93 -7.07 40.55
N THR A 274 -8.70 -7.57 40.71
CA THR A 274 -8.24 -8.04 42.03
C THR A 274 -7.08 -7.20 42.52
N ASP A 275 -7.41 -6.58 43.64
CA ASP A 275 -6.65 -5.74 44.56
C ASP A 275 -5.27 -6.31 44.95
N SER A 276 -4.30 -5.41 45.09
CA SER A 276 -2.95 -5.69 45.62
C SER A 276 -2.87 -5.21 47.06
N PRO A 277 -2.37 -6.01 48.02
CA PRO A 277 -1.94 -5.46 49.30
C PRO A 277 -0.42 -5.23 49.32
N SER A 278 -0.03 -4.08 49.88
CA SER A 278 1.33 -3.72 50.27
C SER A 278 1.79 -4.40 51.58
N VAL A 279 3.10 -4.30 51.84
CA VAL A 279 3.89 -4.55 53.07
C VAL A 279 4.21 -6.05 53.29
N ILE A 280 5.45 -6.55 53.42
CA ILE A 280 6.76 -6.11 53.95
C ILE A 280 7.88 -6.60 53.02
#